data_AF-L0DDC1-F1
#
_entry.id   AF-L0DDC1-F1
#
_cell.length_a   1.000
_cell.length_b   1.000
_cell.length_c   1.000
_cell.angle_alpha   90.00
_cell.angle_beta   90.00
_cell.angle_gamma   90.00
#
_symmetry.space_group_name_H-M   'P 1'
#
loop_
_entity.id
_entity.type
_entity.pdbx_description
1 polymer ?
#
loop_
_entity_poly.entity_id
_entity_poly.type
_entity_poly.pdbx_seq_one_letter_code
_entity_poly.pdbx_strand_id
1 'polypeptide(L)'
;MSPSPRLLMTLIVILSTVLGLTLVVLAWVVAQLRRQPISALVKSVDDLRTRQDHLEAMMEKAGSARQAEPAPQGHPGPPLRRPGSRSRRVDAAEPTAVSGPTLIAVPSLATASLPSSAAVGLDLGRRFSPIWDLADTGATPDAIARSTGQPIGQVELILALRRQLNANAGEPRLT
;
A
#
# COMPACT_ATOMS: atom_id res chain seq x y z
N MET A 1 -19.88 -2.64 -55.71
CA MET A 1 -20.81 -3.59 -55.06
C MET A 1 -21.57 -2.85 -53.99
N SER A 2 -22.82 -2.47 -54.27
CA SER A 2 -23.69 -1.77 -53.33
C SER A 2 -24.21 -2.75 -52.27
N PRO A 3 -24.09 -2.44 -50.97
CA PRO A 3 -24.62 -3.30 -49.91
C PRO A 3 -26.14 -3.40 -50.06
N SER A 4 -26.66 -4.63 -49.92
CA SER A 4 -28.09 -4.90 -50.05
C SER A 4 -28.87 -4.18 -48.93
N PRO A 5 -30.01 -3.53 -49.23
CA PRO A 5 -30.74 -2.67 -48.29
C PRO A 5 -31.20 -3.41 -47.03
N ARG A 6 -31.35 -4.74 -47.11
CA ARG A 6 -31.68 -5.61 -45.97
C ARG A 6 -30.54 -5.69 -44.95
N LEU A 7 -29.28 -5.73 -45.41
CA LEU A 7 -28.11 -5.74 -44.52
C LEU A 7 -27.96 -4.42 -43.76
N LEU A 8 -28.25 -3.30 -44.42
CA LEU A 8 -28.25 -1.98 -43.79
C LEU A 8 -29.31 -1.90 -42.68
N MET A 9 -30.53 -2.37 -42.94
CA MET A 9 -31.58 -2.39 -41.92
C MET A 9 -31.23 -3.26 -40.72
N THR A 10 -30.72 -4.48 -40.94
CA THR A 10 -30.33 -5.37 -39.84
C THR A 10 -29.19 -4.78 -39.01
N LEU A 11 -28.23 -4.12 -39.66
CA LEU A 11 -27.09 -3.50 -38.97
C LEU A 11 -27.54 -2.32 -38.11
N ILE A 12 -28.47 -1.49 -38.60
CA ILE A 12 -29.03 -0.37 -37.82
C ILE A 12 -29.78 -0.89 -36.60
N VAL A 13 -30.59 -1.95 -36.74
CA VAL A 13 -31.32 -2.55 -35.63
C VAL A 13 -30.35 -3.09 -34.58
N ILE A 14 -29.34 -3.86 -34.99
CA ILE A 14 -28.33 -4.41 -34.08
C ILE A 14 -27.60 -3.28 -33.35
N LEU A 15 -27.13 -2.26 -34.08
CA LEU A 15 -26.42 -1.13 -33.51
C LEU A 15 -27.29 -0.38 -32.48
N SER A 16 -28.58 -0.19 -32.78
CA SER A 16 -29.54 0.46 -31.88
C SER A 16 -29.77 -0.36 -30.61
N THR A 17 -29.92 -1.69 -30.72
CA THR A 17 -30.06 -2.56 -29.55
C THR A 17 -28.80 -2.59 -28.68
N VAL A 18 -27.61 -2.66 -29.29
CA VAL A 18 -26.35 -2.64 -28.56
C VAL A 18 -26.18 -1.30 -27.84
N LEU A 19 -26.46 -0.19 -28.53
CA LEU A 19 -26.38 1.15 -27.95
C LEU A 19 -27.39 1.35 -26.81
N GLY A 20 -28.61 0.85 -26.96
CA GLY A 20 -29.61 0.89 -25.89
C GLY A 20 -29.15 0.10 -24.66
N LEU A 21 -28.60 -1.09 -24.86
CA LEU A 21 -28.09 -1.95 -23.78
C LEU A 21 -26.92 -1.29 -23.04
N THR A 22 -25.98 -0.69 -23.76
CA THR A 22 -24.82 -0.03 -23.14
C THR A 22 -25.25 1.18 -22.30
N LEU A 23 -26.21 1.97 -22.78
CA LEU A 23 -26.75 3.10 -22.02
C LEU A 23 -27.46 2.64 -20.74
N VAL A 24 -28.22 1.54 -20.80
CA VAL A 24 -28.90 0.98 -19.61
C VAL A 24 -27.89 0.48 -18.58
N VAL A 25 -26.86 -0.25 -19.01
CA VAL A 25 -25.80 -0.73 -18.12
C VAL A 25 -25.05 0.44 -17.50
N LEU A 26 -24.71 1.47 -18.28
CA LEU A 26 -24.04 2.66 -17.78
C LEU A 26 -24.88 3.41 -16.76
N ALA A 27 -26.18 3.60 -17.06
CA ALA A 27 -27.11 4.24 -16.13
C ALA A 27 -27.25 3.44 -14.83
N TRP A 28 -27.29 2.11 -14.90
CA TRP A 28 -27.32 1.25 -13.73
C TRP A 28 -26.02 1.39 -12.93
N VAL A 29 -24.85 1.30 -13.56
CA VAL A 29 -23.56 1.46 -12.86
C VAL A 29 -23.46 2.82 -12.18
N VAL A 30 -23.87 3.91 -12.84
CA VAL A 30 -23.91 5.25 -12.24
C VAL A 30 -24.88 5.31 -11.07
N ALA A 31 -26.08 4.73 -11.21
CA ALA A 31 -27.04 4.64 -10.11
C ALA A 31 -26.50 3.80 -8.94
N GLN A 32 -25.74 2.75 -9.21
CA GLN A 32 -25.15 1.87 -8.22
C GLN A 32 -23.96 2.53 -7.50
N LEU A 33 -23.11 3.27 -8.22
CA LEU A 33 -22.06 4.11 -7.65
C LEU A 33 -22.64 5.23 -6.79
N ARG A 34 -23.72 5.88 -7.23
CA ARG A 34 -24.43 6.88 -6.42
C ARG A 34 -25.07 6.28 -5.18
N ARG A 35 -25.45 4.99 -5.23
CA ARG A 35 -26.00 4.25 -4.08
C ARG A 35 -24.92 3.73 -3.12
N GLN A 36 -23.67 3.62 -3.55
CA GLN A 36 -22.55 3.33 -2.65
C GLN A 36 -22.04 4.64 -2.05
N PRO A 37 -22.42 4.97 -0.81
CA PRO A 37 -22.17 6.29 -0.28
C PRO A 37 -20.71 6.36 0.16
N ILE A 38 -20.05 7.44 -0.26
CA ILE A 38 -18.74 7.97 0.18
C ILE A 38 -18.52 7.84 1.71
N SER A 39 -19.61 7.72 2.49
CA SER A 39 -19.64 7.33 3.89
C SER A 39 -18.80 6.10 4.27
N ALA A 40 -18.65 5.09 3.40
CA ALA A 40 -17.81 3.93 3.70
C ALA A 40 -16.32 4.30 3.71
N LEU A 41 -15.92 5.19 2.79
CA LEU A 41 -14.56 5.69 2.70
C LEU A 41 -14.27 6.67 3.86
N VAL A 42 -15.20 7.55 4.19
CA VAL A 42 -15.08 8.48 5.34
C VAL A 42 -14.94 7.71 6.65
N LYS A 43 -15.75 6.65 6.86
CA LYS A 43 -15.64 5.80 8.05
C LYS A 43 -14.29 5.09 8.15
N SER A 44 -13.72 4.64 7.04
CA SER A 44 -12.39 4.01 7.05
C SER A 44 -11.27 5.00 7.37
N VAL A 45 -11.39 6.26 6.92
CA VAL A 45 -10.42 7.31 7.21
C VAL A 45 -10.50 7.73 8.68
N ASP A 46 -11.71 7.86 9.23
CA ASP A 46 -11.91 8.16 10.65
C ASP A 46 -11.41 7.02 11.54
N ASP A 47 -11.61 5.75 11.15
CA ASP A 47 -11.10 4.59 11.91
C ASP A 47 -9.56 4.56 11.89
N LEU A 48 -8.92 4.90 10.75
CA LEU A 48 -7.47 5.00 10.67
C LEU A 48 -6.92 6.14 11.54
N ARG A 49 -7.57 7.30 11.54
CA ARG A 49 -7.18 8.46 12.36
C ARG A 49 -7.28 8.14 13.85
N THR A 50 -8.37 7.49 14.26
CA THR A 50 -8.59 7.08 15.66
C THR A 50 -7.50 6.10 16.14
N ARG A 51 -7.05 5.18 15.28
CA ARG A 51 -5.96 4.26 15.61
C ARG A 51 -4.61 4.95 15.73
N GLN A 52 -4.34 5.95 14.89
CA GLN A 52 -3.12 6.75 14.97
C GLN A 52 -3.05 7.52 16.28
N ASP A 53 -4.13 8.21 16.65
CA ASP A 53 -4.20 8.95 17.92
C ASP A 53 -4.01 8.01 19.13
N HIS A 54 -4.56 6.80 19.06
CA HIS A 54 -4.40 5.80 20.12
C HIS A 54 -2.94 5.30 20.24
N LEU A 55 -2.26 5.10 19.11
CA LEU A 55 -0.84 4.70 19.10
C LEU A 55 0.06 5.82 19.61
N GLU A 56 -0.23 7.07 19.25
CA GLU A 56 0.50 8.24 19.73
C GLU A 56 0.35 8.39 21.24
N ALA A 57 -0.86 8.26 21.78
CA ALA A 57 -1.10 8.26 23.22
C ALA A 57 -0.38 7.12 23.96
N MET A 58 -0.29 5.93 23.36
CA MET A 58 0.48 4.82 23.95
C MET A 58 1.98 5.07 23.93
N MET A 59 2.52 5.68 22.87
CA MET A 59 3.93 6.03 22.77
C MET A 59 4.32 7.14 23.74
N GLU A 60 3.46 8.16 23.91
CA GLU A 60 3.67 9.23 24.88
C GLU A 60 3.70 8.65 26.30
N LYS A 61 2.74 7.78 26.64
CA LYS A 61 2.70 7.08 27.93
C LYS A 61 3.91 6.17 28.16
N ALA A 62 4.37 5.46 27.13
CA ALA A 62 5.57 4.61 27.21
C ALA A 62 6.86 5.44 27.30
N GLY A 63 6.91 6.59 26.65
CA GLY A 63 8.01 7.56 26.72
C GLY A 63 8.12 8.17 28.12
N SER A 64 6.99 8.59 28.72
CA SER A 64 6.96 9.10 30.09
C SER A 64 7.34 8.03 31.13
N ALA A 65 6.99 6.76 30.91
CA ALA A 65 7.38 5.66 31.79
C ALA A 65 8.90 5.36 31.75
N ARG A 66 9.57 5.61 30.62
CA ARG A 66 11.03 5.45 30.47
C ARG A 66 11.86 6.59 31.05
N GLN A 67 11.25 7.75 31.27
CA GLN A 67 11.94 8.94 31.78
C GLN A 67 11.88 9.06 33.31
N ALA A 68 11.13 8.19 33.98
CA ALA A 68 10.98 8.13 35.44
C ALA A 68 11.80 6.98 36.08
N GLU A 69 13.03 6.75 35.61
CA GLU A 69 14.00 5.92 36.34
C GLU A 69 14.93 6.83 37.17
N PRO A 70 14.76 6.92 38.50
CA PRO A 70 15.65 7.69 39.35
C PRO A 70 16.87 6.84 39.76
N ALA A 71 18.06 7.21 39.26
CA ALA A 71 19.32 7.00 40.00
C ALA A 71 19.46 8.13 41.06
N PRO A 72 20.33 8.07 42.11
CA PRO A 72 21.32 7.06 42.53
C PRO A 72 21.34 6.78 44.07
N GLN A 73 22.12 5.82 44.59
CA GLN A 73 22.80 5.94 45.90
C GLN A 73 23.84 4.83 46.17
N GLY A 74 25.04 5.24 46.56
CA GLY A 74 26.19 4.38 46.86
C GLY A 74 26.14 3.69 48.23
N HIS A 75 26.96 2.66 48.39
CA HIS A 75 27.30 2.02 49.66
C HIS A 75 28.79 1.66 49.68
N PRO A 76 29.54 1.97 50.76
CA PRO A 76 30.93 1.55 50.94
C PRO A 76 31.02 0.24 51.74
N GLY A 77 31.79 -0.75 51.27
CA GLY A 77 32.09 -1.99 52.00
C GLY A 77 33.02 -2.96 51.23
N PRO A 78 33.84 -3.79 51.91
CA PRO A 78 35.25 -4.06 51.55
C PRO A 78 35.49 -5.38 50.76
N PRO A 79 36.74 -5.68 50.30
CA PRO A 79 36.98 -6.41 49.06
C PRO A 79 37.12 -7.93 49.25
N LEU A 80 36.50 -8.72 48.37
CA LEU A 80 36.93 -10.09 48.11
C LEU A 80 37.69 -10.20 46.79
N ARG A 81 38.98 -10.46 46.98
CA ARG A 81 40.01 -10.76 46.00
C ARG A 81 39.72 -12.11 45.34
N ARG A 82 39.59 -12.16 44.01
CA ARG A 82 39.96 -13.36 43.24
C ARG A 82 40.57 -12.98 41.88
N PRO A 83 41.78 -13.48 41.55
CA PRO A 83 42.55 -13.02 40.41
C PRO A 83 42.29 -13.89 39.17
N GLY A 84 42.30 -13.29 37.99
CA GLY A 84 42.50 -14.03 36.75
C GLY A 84 41.72 -13.53 35.53
N SER A 85 42.22 -12.50 34.87
CA SER A 85 42.64 -12.59 33.46
C SER A 85 42.94 -11.19 32.92
N ARG A 86 44.16 -11.02 32.42
CA ARG A 86 44.53 -9.88 31.59
C ARG A 86 43.68 -9.93 30.33
N SER A 87 42.87 -8.89 30.10
CA SER A 87 42.67 -8.39 28.75
C SER A 87 42.79 -6.89 28.79
N ARG A 88 44.04 -6.44 28.63
CA ARG A 88 44.39 -5.08 28.27
C ARG A 88 43.91 -4.89 26.83
N ARG A 89 42.79 -4.19 26.63
CA ARG A 89 42.59 -3.38 25.43
C ARG A 89 42.52 -1.92 25.83
N VAL A 90 43.61 -1.26 25.46
CA VAL A 90 43.74 0.18 25.33
C VAL A 90 42.90 0.55 24.12
N ASP A 91 41.84 1.33 24.33
CA ASP A 91 41.51 2.46 23.46
C ASP A 91 40.81 3.47 24.37
N ALA A 92 41.60 4.46 24.79
CA ALA A 92 41.07 5.67 25.37
C ALA A 92 40.27 6.37 24.27
N ALA A 93 38.95 6.46 24.43
CA ALA A 93 38.14 7.32 23.58
C ALA A 93 38.55 8.77 23.87
N GLU A 94 39.33 9.35 22.97
CA GLU A 94 39.59 10.79 22.94
C GLU A 94 38.25 11.55 22.98
N PRO A 95 38.12 12.57 23.85
CA PRO A 95 36.94 13.43 23.89
C PRO A 95 37.08 14.51 22.82
N THR A 96 36.85 14.15 21.55
CA THR A 96 36.80 15.14 20.46
C THR A 96 35.66 14.84 19.48
N ALA A 97 34.48 14.52 20.01
CA ALA A 97 33.25 14.67 19.23
C ALA A 97 32.99 16.17 19.07
N VAL A 98 33.45 16.74 17.95
CA VAL A 98 33.12 18.09 17.52
C VAL A 98 31.61 18.25 17.59
N SER A 99 31.15 19.13 18.48
CA SER A 99 29.75 19.49 18.66
C SER A 99 29.26 20.16 17.38
N GLY A 100 28.66 19.36 16.52
CA GLY A 100 28.02 19.77 15.28
C GLY A 100 26.95 18.75 14.91
N PRO A 101 25.81 19.18 14.33
CA PRO A 101 24.76 18.27 13.94
C PRO A 101 25.31 17.24 12.94
N THR A 102 25.23 15.96 13.30
CA THR A 102 25.57 14.86 12.39
C THR A 102 24.52 14.83 11.27
N LEU A 103 24.80 15.51 10.17
CA LEU A 103 23.93 15.53 8.99
C LEU A 103 24.08 14.21 8.24
N ILE A 104 23.15 13.28 8.47
CA ILE A 104 22.97 12.12 7.61
C ILE A 104 22.32 12.65 6.32
N ALA A 105 23.09 12.71 5.23
CA ALA A 105 22.58 13.15 3.93
C ALA A 105 21.52 12.16 3.42
N VAL A 106 20.28 12.64 3.25
CA VAL A 106 19.19 11.87 2.63
C VAL A 106 19.31 12.00 1.11
N PRO A 107 19.34 10.88 0.35
CA PRO A 107 19.37 10.93 -1.11
C PRO A 107 18.13 11.63 -1.67
N SER A 108 18.34 12.65 -2.50
CA SER A 108 17.27 13.35 -3.22
C SER A 108 16.59 12.41 -4.21
N LEU A 109 15.33 12.03 -3.94
CA LEU A 109 14.53 11.13 -4.79
C LEU A 109 14.03 11.77 -6.11
N ALA A 110 14.40 13.01 -6.39
CA ALA A 110 13.86 13.79 -7.50
C ALA A 110 14.29 13.30 -8.90
N THR A 111 15.26 12.38 -8.99
CA THR A 111 15.87 11.97 -10.28
C THR A 111 15.73 10.49 -10.60
N ALA A 112 14.85 9.75 -9.91
CA ALA A 112 14.45 8.44 -10.41
C ALA A 112 13.48 8.66 -11.57
N SER A 113 13.97 8.46 -12.80
CA SER A 113 13.12 8.39 -13.99
C SER A 113 12.10 7.28 -13.74
N LEU A 114 10.89 7.68 -13.33
CA LEU A 114 9.82 6.76 -12.98
C LEU A 114 9.49 5.96 -14.24
N PRO A 115 9.60 4.62 -14.22
CA PRO A 115 9.16 3.82 -15.35
C PRO A 115 7.72 4.21 -15.69
N SER A 116 7.45 4.37 -16.99
CA SER A 116 6.10 4.70 -17.46
C SER A 116 5.08 3.80 -16.77
N SER A 117 3.99 4.37 -16.26
CA SER A 117 2.97 3.63 -15.50
C SER A 117 2.46 2.38 -16.25
N ALA A 118 2.45 2.44 -17.59
CA ALA A 118 2.14 1.31 -18.45
C ALA A 118 3.16 0.15 -18.38
N ALA A 119 4.46 0.46 -18.30
CA ALA A 119 5.51 -0.54 -18.16
C ALA A 119 5.46 -1.25 -16.80
N VAL A 120 5.15 -0.50 -15.73
CA VAL A 120 4.93 -1.07 -14.39
C VAL A 120 3.71 -1.98 -14.38
N GLY A 121 2.61 -1.57 -15.03
CA GLY A 121 1.40 -2.39 -15.13
C GLY A 121 1.63 -3.72 -15.86
N LEU A 122 2.42 -3.72 -16.94
CA LEU A 122 2.79 -4.93 -17.69
C LEU A 122 3.65 -5.89 -16.86
N ASP A 123 4.65 -5.38 -16.12
CA ASP A 123 5.49 -6.22 -15.26
C ASP A 123 4.67 -6.84 -14.11
N LEU A 124 3.82 -6.03 -13.47
CA LEU A 124 2.94 -6.50 -12.41
C LEU A 124 1.96 -7.57 -12.91
N GLY A 125 1.39 -7.38 -14.10
CA GLY A 125 0.46 -8.33 -14.69
C GLY A 125 1.11 -9.67 -15.03
N ARG A 126 2.38 -9.67 -15.46
CA ARG A 126 3.12 -10.92 -15.65
C ARG A 126 3.37 -11.65 -14.33
N ARG A 127 3.80 -10.91 -13.29
CA ARG A 127 4.15 -11.49 -11.99
C ARG A 127 2.95 -12.05 -11.24
N PHE A 128 1.80 -11.41 -11.37
CA PHE A 128 0.58 -11.76 -10.66
C PHE A 128 -0.52 -12.35 -11.54
N SER A 129 -0.19 -12.75 -12.79
CA SER A 129 -1.14 -13.39 -13.71
C SER A 129 -1.95 -14.51 -13.05
N PRO A 130 -1.35 -15.45 -12.28
CA PRO A 130 -2.12 -16.54 -11.69
C PRO A 130 -3.21 -16.08 -10.71
N ILE A 131 -2.98 -14.99 -9.99
CA ILE A 131 -3.95 -14.41 -9.04
C ILE A 131 -5.04 -13.65 -9.82
N TRP A 132 -4.67 -12.96 -10.89
CA TRP A 132 -5.62 -12.23 -11.73
C TRP A 132 -6.51 -13.19 -12.54
N ASP A 133 -5.96 -14.28 -13.06
CA ASP A 133 -6.71 -15.32 -13.78
C ASP A 133 -7.76 -15.96 -12.88
N LEU A 134 -7.41 -16.28 -11.63
CA LEU A 134 -8.37 -16.78 -10.65
C LEU A 134 -9.46 -15.74 -10.34
N ALA A 135 -9.10 -14.47 -10.20
CA ALA A 135 -10.08 -13.42 -10.01
C ALA A 135 -11.00 -13.24 -11.23
N ASP A 136 -10.51 -13.46 -12.44
CA ASP A 136 -11.30 -13.41 -13.68
C ASP A 136 -12.31 -14.55 -13.80
N THR A 137 -12.02 -15.70 -13.17
CA THR A 137 -13.02 -16.77 -13.00
C THR A 137 -14.09 -16.46 -11.94
N GLY A 138 -14.01 -15.30 -11.28
CA GLY A 138 -14.93 -14.88 -10.23
C GLY A 138 -14.59 -15.45 -8.84
N ALA A 139 -13.38 -15.99 -8.64
CA ALA A 139 -12.97 -16.49 -7.34
C ALA A 139 -12.88 -15.36 -6.31
N THR A 140 -13.36 -15.62 -5.09
CA THR A 140 -13.24 -14.66 -3.99
C THR A 140 -11.79 -14.59 -3.48
N PRO A 141 -11.37 -13.46 -2.87
CA PRO A 141 -10.03 -13.32 -2.31
C PRO A 141 -9.66 -14.45 -1.32
N ASP A 142 -10.62 -14.90 -0.50
CA ASP A 142 -10.47 -16.08 0.37
C ASP A 142 -10.19 -17.39 -0.38
N ALA A 143 -10.88 -17.60 -1.52
CA ALA A 143 -10.68 -18.79 -2.33
C ALA A 143 -9.29 -18.77 -3.00
N ILE A 144 -8.87 -17.59 -3.49
CA ILE A 144 -7.56 -17.38 -4.11
C ILE A 144 -6.44 -17.55 -3.09
N ALA A 145 -6.59 -16.99 -1.88
CA ALA A 145 -5.62 -17.13 -0.80
C ALA A 145 -5.38 -18.61 -0.45
N ARG A 146 -6.47 -19.39 -0.34
CA ARG A 146 -6.39 -20.84 -0.08
C ARG A 146 -5.76 -21.62 -1.24
N SER A 147 -6.07 -21.27 -2.49
CA SER A 147 -5.53 -21.99 -3.65
C SER A 147 -4.06 -21.67 -3.93
N THR A 148 -3.62 -20.44 -3.63
CA THR A 148 -2.25 -19.98 -3.88
C THR A 148 -1.33 -20.09 -2.67
N GLY A 149 -1.88 -20.36 -1.48
CA GLY A 149 -1.14 -20.38 -0.22
C GLY A 149 -0.64 -18.99 0.22
N GLN A 150 -1.16 -17.91 -0.38
CA GLN A 150 -0.78 -16.55 -0.03
C GLN A 150 -1.68 -15.97 1.07
N PRO A 151 -1.17 -15.03 1.88
CA PRO A 151 -1.98 -14.30 2.84
C PRO A 151 -3.12 -13.53 2.15
N ILE A 152 -4.32 -13.55 2.74
CA ILE A 152 -5.48 -12.88 2.14
C ILE A 152 -5.26 -11.39 1.92
N GLY A 153 -4.58 -10.70 2.84
CA GLY A 153 -4.26 -9.27 2.67
C GLY A 153 -3.35 -8.99 1.48
N GLN A 154 -2.46 -9.91 1.12
CA GLN A 154 -1.61 -9.79 -0.06
C GLN A 154 -2.43 -9.95 -1.35
N VAL A 155 -3.36 -10.91 -1.37
CA VAL A 155 -4.27 -11.11 -2.50
C VAL A 155 -5.14 -9.85 -2.71
N GLU A 156 -5.74 -9.32 -1.65
CA GLU A 156 -6.52 -8.08 -1.68
C GLU A 156 -5.72 -6.90 -2.24
N LEU A 157 -4.47 -6.74 -1.78
CA LEU A 157 -3.59 -5.68 -2.29
C LEU A 157 -3.30 -5.82 -3.79
N ILE A 158 -3.02 -7.04 -4.26
CA ILE A 158 -2.75 -7.32 -5.67
C ILE A 158 -3.99 -7.02 -6.53
N LEU A 159 -5.18 -7.35 -6.04
CA LEU A 159 -6.44 -7.06 -6.73
C LEU A 159 -6.76 -5.56 -6.73
N ALA A 160 -6.46 -4.86 -5.63
CA ALA A 160 -6.59 -3.40 -5.55
C ALA A 160 -5.65 -2.70 -6.54
N LEU A 161 -4.39 -3.14 -6.63
CA LEU A 161 -3.43 -2.61 -7.60
C LEU A 161 -3.91 -2.82 -9.05
N ARG A 162 -4.44 -4.00 -9.36
CA ARG A 162 -5.03 -4.27 -10.68
C ARG A 162 -6.14 -3.28 -11.02
N ARG A 163 -7.05 -3.03 -10.06
CA ARG A 163 -8.15 -2.06 -10.24
C ARG A 163 -7.63 -0.65 -10.50
N GLN A 164 -6.60 -0.24 -9.76
CA GLN A 164 -5.97 1.07 -9.93
C GLN A 164 -5.26 1.21 -11.28
N LEU A 165 -4.56 0.17 -11.75
CA LEU A 165 -3.94 0.15 -13.07
C LEU A 165 -4.97 0.28 -14.19
N ASN A 166 -6.08 -0.45 -14.10
CA ASN A 166 -7.17 -0.37 -15.07
C ASN A 166 -7.86 1.00 -15.07
N ALA A 167 -8.04 1.60 -13.90
CA ALA A 167 -8.60 2.95 -13.78
C ALA A 167 -7.68 3.99 -14.44
N ASN A 168 -6.38 3.92 -14.19
CA ASN A 168 -5.39 4.84 -14.77
C ASN A 168 -5.18 4.63 -16.28
N ALA A 169 -5.41 3.42 -16.79
CA ALA A 169 -5.36 3.12 -18.22
C ALA A 169 -6.59 3.67 -18.98
N GLY A 170 -7.69 3.92 -18.28
CA GLY A 170 -8.96 4.37 -18.86
C GLY A 170 -9.17 5.89 -18.89
N GLU A 171 -8.30 6.70 -18.27
CA GLU A 171 -8.37 8.16 -18.38
C GLU A 171 -7.70 8.64 -19.69
N PRO A 172 -8.47 9.14 -20.68
CA PRO A 172 -7.87 9.90 -21.76
C PRO A 172 -7.31 11.20 -21.15
N ARG A 173 -5.99 11.37 -21.18
CA ARG A 173 -5.37 12.69 -20.97
C ARG A 173 -5.93 13.63 -22.03
N LEU A 174 -6.95 14.41 -21.66
CA LEU A 174 -7.39 15.58 -22.39
C LEU A 174 -6.26 16.61 -22.29
N THR A 175 -5.37 16.60 -23.28
CA THR A 175 -4.50 17.72 -23.64
C THR A 175 -5.25 18.68 -24.54
#